data_AF-A0A511H689-F1
#
_entry.id   AF-A0A511H689-F1
#
_cell.length_a   1.000
_cell.length_b   1.000
_cell.length_c   1.000
_cell.angle_alpha   90.00
_cell.angle_beta   90.00
_cell.angle_gamma   90.00
#
_symmetry.space_group_name_H-M   'P 1'
#
loop_
_entity.id
_entity.type
_entity.pdbx_description
1 polymer ?
#
loop_
_entity_poly.entity_id
_entity_poly.type
_entity_poly.pdbx_seq_one_letter_code
_entity_poly.pdbx_strand_id
1 'polypeptide(L)'
;MGAEALGWFSSFVLLLTITVQVHKQWKSGSSEGVSKWLFVGQMTASVGFTLYSWKVGNWVFVVTNALMLLSAVLGAVIVLKHRRAARRKHAAQPRAPSDAVHA
;
A
#
# COMPACT_ATOMS: atom_id res chain seq x y z
N MET A 1 -11.21 28.78 -11.15
CA MET A 1 -10.31 28.21 -12.19
C MET A 1 -8.88 27.98 -11.67
N GLY A 2 -8.15 28.98 -11.17
CA GLY A 2 -6.76 28.77 -10.70
C GLY A 2 -6.59 27.79 -9.53
N ALA A 3 -7.44 27.87 -8.50
CA ALA A 3 -7.36 26.99 -7.33
C ALA A 3 -7.65 25.51 -7.64
N GLU A 4 -8.60 25.24 -8.54
CA GLU A 4 -8.92 23.86 -8.96
C GLU A 4 -7.81 23.24 -9.78
N ALA A 5 -7.23 23.99 -10.73
CA ALA A 5 -6.09 23.54 -11.51
C ALA A 5 -4.88 23.21 -10.62
N LEU A 6 -4.60 24.06 -9.64
CA LEU A 6 -3.55 23.82 -8.65
C LEU A 6 -3.85 22.57 -7.82
N GLY A 7 -5.10 22.41 -7.35
CA GLY A 7 -5.53 21.23 -6.59
C GLY A 7 -5.37 19.94 -7.39
N TRP A 8 -5.78 19.91 -8.65
CA TRP A 8 -5.61 18.76 -9.54
C TRP A 8 -4.14 18.46 -9.82
N PHE A 9 -3.33 19.48 -10.07
CA PHE A 9 -1.89 19.30 -10.28
C PHE A 9 -1.20 18.72 -9.03
N SER A 10 -1.44 19.31 -7.86
CA SER A 10 -0.90 18.79 -6.59
C SER A 10 -1.36 17.36 -6.32
N SER A 11 -2.62 17.05 -6.62
CA SER A 11 -3.18 15.70 -6.49
C SER A 11 -2.53 14.69 -7.43
N PHE A 12 -2.25 15.10 -8.67
CA PHE A 12 -1.54 14.27 -9.65
C PHE A 12 -0.12 13.96 -9.18
N VAL A 13 0.63 14.96 -8.72
CA VAL A 13 1.97 14.77 -8.16
C VAL A 13 1.93 13.83 -6.95
N LEU A 14 0.96 14.01 -6.05
CA LEU A 14 0.78 13.13 -4.89
C LEU A 14 0.54 11.67 -5.30
N LEU A 15 -0.38 11.43 -6.22
CA LEU A 15 -0.68 10.07 -6.70
C LEU A 15 0.52 9.42 -7.39
N LEU A 16 1.25 10.19 -8.20
CA LEU A 16 2.45 9.70 -8.87
C LEU A 16 3.52 9.28 -7.86
N THR A 17 3.78 10.10 -6.84
CA THR A 17 4.77 9.79 -5.80
C THR A 17 4.39 8.55 -5.00
N ILE A 18 3.14 8.40 -4.59
CA ILE A 18 2.66 7.23 -3.85
C ILE A 18 2.71 5.97 -4.71
N THR A 19 2.34 6.06 -5.99
CA THR A 19 2.44 4.94 -6.93
C THR A 19 3.89 4.44 -7.03
N VAL A 20 4.86 5.35 -7.15
CA VAL A 20 6.29 5.01 -7.15
C VAL A 20 6.73 4.39 -5.83
N GLN A 21 6.26 4.89 -4.69
CA GLN A 21 6.56 4.33 -3.37
C GLN A 21 6.03 2.89 -3.23
N VAL A 22 4.78 2.65 -3.61
CA VAL A 22 4.16 1.31 -3.58
C VAL A 22 4.89 0.36 -4.52
N HIS A 23 5.25 0.81 -5.74
CA HIS A 23 6.02 0.01 -6.68
C HIS A 23 7.41 -0.36 -6.15
N LYS A 24 8.10 0.58 -5.49
CA LYS A 24 9.40 0.31 -4.85
C LYS A 24 9.28 -0.69 -3.70
N GLN A 25 8.30 -0.51 -2.80
CA GLN A 25 8.02 -1.44 -1.70
C GLN A 25 7.69 -2.85 -2.22
N TRP A 26 7.00 -2.93 -3.35
CA TRP A 26 6.72 -4.21 -4.00
C TRP A 26 7.99 -4.87 -4.54
N LYS A 27 8.83 -4.12 -5.28
CA LYS A 27 10.07 -4.64 -5.87
C LYS A 27 11.08 -5.07 -4.80
N SER A 28 11.16 -4.38 -3.67
CA SER A 28 12.10 -4.72 -2.60
C SER A 28 11.69 -5.96 -1.81
N GLY A 29 10.43 -6.40 -1.87
CA GLY A 29 9.91 -7.58 -1.16
C GLY A 29 9.99 -7.53 0.37
N SER A 30 10.56 -6.45 0.93
CA SER A 30 10.74 -6.21 2.34
C SER A 30 9.89 -5.03 2.79
N SER A 31 9.07 -5.27 3.82
CA SER A 31 8.37 -4.22 4.57
C SER A 31 9.18 -3.76 5.80
N GLU A 32 10.48 -4.09 5.88
CA GLU A 32 11.34 -3.59 6.96
C GLU A 32 11.41 -2.07 6.89
N GLY A 33 10.76 -1.42 7.86
CA GLY A 33 10.81 0.04 8.04
C GLY A 33 9.46 0.75 7.97
N VAL A 34 8.39 0.15 7.42
CA VAL A 34 7.09 0.83 7.33
C VAL A 34 6.11 0.29 8.38
N SER A 35 5.75 1.16 9.34
CA SER A 35 4.82 0.83 10.42
C SER A 35 3.44 0.47 9.85
N LYS A 36 2.94 -0.73 10.17
CA LYS A 36 1.57 -1.16 9.83
C LYS A 36 0.52 -0.19 10.38
N TRP A 37 0.80 0.43 11.52
CA TRP A 37 -0.09 1.43 12.13
C TRP A 37 -0.19 2.72 11.31
N LEU A 38 0.89 3.13 10.65
CA LEU A 38 0.85 4.27 9.72
C LEU A 38 -0.06 3.97 8.53
N PHE A 39 -0.01 2.74 7.99
CA PHE A 39 -0.91 2.33 6.92
C PHE A 39 -2.37 2.31 7.34
N VAL A 40 -2.69 1.74 8.51
CA VAL A 40 -4.06 1.72 9.05
C VAL A 40 -4.56 3.15 9.29
N GLY A 41 -3.71 4.02 9.85
CA GLY A 41 -4.01 5.44 10.03
C GLY A 41 -4.29 6.15 8.71
N GLN A 42 -3.44 5.94 7.70
CA GLN A 42 -3.60 6.54 6.37
C GLN A 42 -4.87 6.05 5.66
N MET A 43 -5.20 4.76 5.75
CA MET A 43 -6.45 4.23 5.19
C MET A 43 -7.67 4.83 5.89
N THR A 44 -7.65 4.89 7.21
CA THR A 44 -8.73 5.50 8.01
C THR A 44 -8.90 6.98 7.67
N ALA A 45 -7.79 7.72 7.58
CA ALA A 45 -7.79 9.12 7.19
C ALA A 45 -8.30 9.32 5.77
N SER A 46 -7.89 8.49 4.80
CA SER A 46 -8.39 8.58 3.42
C SER A 46 -9.90 8.34 3.34
N VAL A 47 -10.45 7.36 4.07
CA VAL A 47 -11.91 7.15 4.16
C VAL A 47 -12.59 8.40 4.74
N GLY A 48 -12.11 8.89 5.87
CA GLY A 48 -12.65 10.08 6.54
C GLY A 48 -12.62 11.31 5.63
N PHE A 49 -11.49 11.56 4.96
CA PHE A 49 -11.34 12.70 4.05
C PHE A 49 -12.16 12.55 2.78
N THR A 50 -12.32 11.36 2.21
CA THR A 50 -13.22 11.14 1.07
C THR A 50 -14.66 11.50 1.44
N LEU A 51 -15.16 11.01 2.58
CA LEU A 51 -16.53 11.31 3.03
C LEU A 51 -16.72 12.78 3.38
N TYR A 52 -15.77 13.37 4.12
CA TYR A 52 -15.80 14.78 4.48
C TYR A 52 -15.78 15.69 3.24
N SER A 53 -14.84 15.45 2.33
CA SER A 53 -14.67 16.27 1.12
C SER A 53 -15.86 16.17 0.18
N TRP A 54 -16.50 15.00 0.13
CA TRP A 54 -17.75 14.83 -0.62
C TRP A 54 -18.86 15.71 -0.04
N LYS A 55 -18.98 15.74 1.29
CA LYS A 55 -19.96 16.58 1.99
C LYS A 55 -19.74 18.08 1.75
N VAL A 56 -18.49 18.54 1.65
CA VAL A 56 -18.16 19.95 1.40
C VAL A 56 -18.00 20.30 -0.08
N GLY A 57 -18.26 19.36 -1.00
CA GLY A 57 -18.21 19.60 -2.45
C GLY A 57 -16.80 19.74 -3.04
N ASN A 58 -15.74 19.34 -2.32
CA ASN A 58 -14.37 19.42 -2.81
C ASN A 58 -13.96 18.16 -3.59
N TRP A 59 -14.31 18.11 -4.87
CA TRP A 59 -14.09 16.95 -5.74
C TRP A 59 -12.62 16.58 -5.94
N VAL A 60 -11.71 17.55 -5.94
CA VAL A 60 -10.26 17.29 -6.00
C VAL A 60 -9.86 16.40 -4.81
N PHE A 61 -10.27 16.77 -3.59
CA PHE A 61 -9.96 16.00 -2.40
C PHE A 61 -10.67 14.64 -2.36
N VAL A 62 -11.91 14.55 -2.85
CA VAL A 62 -12.68 13.29 -2.93
C VAL A 62 -11.92 12.27 -3.76
N VAL A 63 -11.58 12.64 -5.01
CA VAL A 63 -10.94 11.74 -5.98
C VAL A 63 -9.56 11.35 -5.49
N THR A 64 -8.77 12.30 -4.99
CA THR A 64 -7.42 12.03 -4.50
C THR A 64 -7.44 11.06 -3.32
N ASN A 65 -8.28 11.28 -2.30
CA ASN A 65 -8.34 10.39 -1.15
C ASN A 65 -8.92 9.00 -1.50
N ALA A 66 -9.87 8.93 -2.43
CA ALA A 66 -10.39 7.65 -2.91
C ALA A 66 -9.30 6.83 -3.62
N LEU A 67 -8.50 7.47 -4.48
CA LEU A 67 -7.38 6.82 -5.17
C LEU A 67 -6.24 6.44 -4.22
N MET A 68 -5.97 7.27 -3.20
CA MET A 68 -5.03 6.94 -2.12
C MET A 68 -5.47 5.70 -1.34
N LEU A 69 -6.76 5.59 -1.02
CA LEU A 69 -7.33 4.42 -0.35
C LEU A 69 -7.20 3.16 -1.22
N LEU A 70 -7.58 3.26 -2.50
CA LEU A 70 -7.44 2.14 -3.46
C LEU A 70 -5.99 1.68 -3.59
N SER A 71 -5.05 2.62 -3.70
CA SER A 71 -3.61 2.32 -3.79
C SER A 71 -3.11 1.58 -2.54
N ALA A 72 -3.53 2.01 -1.35
CA ALA A 72 -3.19 1.36 -0.09
C ALA A 72 -3.76 -0.06 0.00
N VAL A 73 -5.02 -0.26 -0.39
CA VAL A 73 -5.66 -1.59 -0.41
C VAL A 73 -4.94 -2.53 -1.37
N LEU A 74 -4.63 -2.08 -2.59
CA LEU A 74 -3.91 -2.87 -3.58
C LEU A 74 -2.52 -3.27 -3.06
N GLY A 75 -1.77 -2.31 -2.49
CA GLY A 75 -0.49 -2.58 -1.86
C GLY A 75 -0.58 -3.65 -0.77
N ALA A 76 -1.57 -3.54 0.13
CA ALA A 76 -1.78 -4.50 1.21
C ALA A 76 -2.11 -5.91 0.69
N VAL A 77 -3.03 -6.03 -0.28
CA VAL A 77 -3.42 -7.33 -0.85
C VAL A 77 -2.23 -8.03 -1.52
N ILE A 78 -1.41 -7.29 -2.25
CA ILE A 78 -0.23 -7.84 -2.94
C ILE A 78 0.79 -8.36 -1.91
N VAL A 79 1.11 -7.58 -0.88
CA VAL A 79 2.03 -7.99 0.20
C VAL A 79 1.55 -9.26 0.88
N LEU A 80 0.25 -9.36 1.17
CA LEU A 80 -0.34 -10.55 1.77
C LEU A 80 -0.22 -11.78 0.85
N LYS A 81 -0.47 -11.63 -0.45
CA LYS A 81 -0.29 -12.71 -1.44
C LYS A 81 1.17 -13.17 -1.53
N HIS A 82 2.12 -12.24 -1.61
CA HIS A 82 3.55 -12.54 -1.67
C HIS A 82 4.04 -13.27 -0.42
N ARG A 83 3.69 -12.79 0.78
CA ARG A 83 4.03 -13.45 2.05
C ARG A 83 3.44 -14.86 2.15
N ARG A 84 2.20 -15.07 1.66
CA ARG A 84 1.57 -16.39 1.65
C ARG A 84 2.26 -17.36 0.68
N ALA A 85 2.68 -16.88 -0.49
CA ALA A 85 3.46 -17.67 -1.45
C ALA A 85 4.84 -18.05 -0.90
N ALA A 86 5.56 -17.12 -0.27
CA ALA A 86 6.85 -17.38 0.37
C ALA A 86 6.74 -18.44 1.48
N ARG A 87 5.71 -18.35 2.34
CA ARG A 87 5.45 -19.36 3.39
C ARG A 87 5.17 -20.75 2.82
N ARG A 88 4.42 -20.86 1.73
CA ARG A 88 4.15 -22.14 1.06
C ARG A 88 5.41 -22.77 0.49
N LYS A 89 6.31 -21.98 -0.11
CA LYS A 89 7.60 -22.47 -0.61
C LYS A 89 8.49 -23.02 0.52
N HIS A 90 8.56 -22.34 1.66
CA HIS A 90 9.28 -22.84 2.83
C HIS A 90 8.67 -24.11 3.43
N ALA A 91 7.33 -24.22 3.49
CA ALA A 91 6.66 -25.40 4.02
C ALA A 91 6.74 -26.64 3.11
N ALA A 92 6.87 -26.43 1.80
CA ALA A 92 7.00 -27.49 0.80
C ALA A 92 8.45 -27.97 0.59
N GLN A 93 9.44 -27.30 1.20
CA GLN A 93 10.83 -27.73 1.11
C GLN A 93 11.04 -28.90 2.09
N PRO A 94 11.36 -30.13 1.62
CA PRO A 94 11.63 -31.25 2.49
C PRO A 94 12.80 -30.88 3.42
N ARG A 95 12.69 -31.17 4.72
CA ARG A 95 13.84 -31.06 5.63
C ARG A 95 14.96 -31.94 5.06
N ALA A 96 16.05 -31.33 4.62
CA ALA A 96 17.22 -32.09 4.20
C ALA A 96 17.70 -32.94 5.38
N PRO A 97 17.96 -34.25 5.20
CA PRO A 97 18.42 -35.12 6.26
C PRO A 97 19.88 -34.78 6.58
N SER A 98 20.10 -33.79 7.43
CA SER A 98 21.42 -33.47 7.99
C SER A 98 21.70 -34.20 9.31
N ASP A 99 20.72 -34.97 9.83
CA ASP A 99 20.82 -35.61 11.15
C ASP A 99 21.34 -37.07 11.08
N ALA A 100 21.71 -37.57 9.90
CA ALA A 100 22.16 -38.96 9.71
C ALA A 100 23.69 -39.17 9.82
N VAL A 101 24.46 -38.15 10.18
CA VAL A 101 25.95 -38.20 10.16
C VAL A 101 26.57 -38.49 11.54
N HIS A 102 25.76 -38.73 12.59
CA HIS A 102 26.26 -38.95 13.96
C HIS A 102 25.72 -40.20 14.68
N ALA A 103 25.32 -41.25 13.95
CA ALA A 103 24.96 -42.56 14.54
C ALA A 103 26.08 -43.59 14.38
#